data_AF-A0A2M9GD01-F1
#
_entry.id   AF-A0A2M9GD01-F1
#
_cell.length_a   1.000
_cell.length_b   1.000
_cell.length_c   1.000
_cell.angle_alpha   90.00
_cell.angle_beta   90.00
_cell.angle_gamma   90.00
#
_symmetry.space_group_name_H-M   'P 1'
#
loop_
_entity.id
_entity.type
_entity.pdbx_description
1 polymer ?
#
loop_
_entity_poly.entity_id
_entity_poly.type
_entity_poly.pdbx_seq_one_letter_code
_entity_poly.pdbx_strand_id
1 'polypeptide(L)'
;MSTPKQSAKVVGLAPSTPRESHQKAPSGSACLPISAPHTELGQFDPAATLIRINQVIALTGIGRATVYKLMSQPDSGFPQAVKLTDSNARGAPVAWVLAEILNWTRARIAARDRVAA
;
A
#
# COMPACT_ATOMS: atom_id res chain seq x y z
N MET A 1 36.99 -0.48 48.18
CA MET A 1 35.54 -0.73 48.07
C MET A 1 34.94 -0.39 49.44
N SER A 2 34.38 0.81 49.59
CA SER A 2 33.90 1.35 50.87
C SER A 2 32.64 2.18 50.71
N THR A 3 31.54 1.69 51.29
CA THR A 3 30.41 2.42 51.93
C THR A 3 29.36 3.13 51.02
N PRO A 4 28.22 3.64 51.54
CA PRO A 4 26.98 2.87 51.76
C PRO A 4 25.67 3.66 51.46
N LYS A 5 24.53 3.10 51.91
CA LYS A 5 23.28 3.75 52.39
C LYS A 5 22.34 4.50 51.42
N GLN A 6 21.18 3.85 51.27
CA GLN A 6 19.80 4.32 51.12
C GLN A 6 19.49 5.78 51.55
N SER A 7 18.61 6.44 50.80
CA SER A 7 17.75 7.54 51.27
C SER A 7 16.47 7.64 50.42
N ALA A 8 15.36 7.91 51.11
CA ALA A 8 14.01 8.10 50.61
C ALA A 8 13.65 9.60 50.53
N LYS A 9 12.67 9.97 49.67
CA LYS A 9 11.70 11.11 49.79
C LYS A 9 10.88 11.16 48.48
N VAL A 10 9.55 11.11 48.41
CA VAL A 10 8.44 11.94 48.98
C VAL A 10 8.22 13.28 48.25
N VAL A 11 7.01 13.37 47.64
CA VAL A 11 6.11 14.55 47.43
C VAL A 11 6.35 15.53 46.26
N GLY A 12 5.24 15.81 45.56
CA GLY A 12 4.98 17.00 44.72
C GLY A 12 3.67 16.80 43.92
N LEU A 13 2.48 17.07 44.45
CA LEU A 13 1.72 18.34 44.45
C LEU A 13 1.30 18.91 43.07
N ALA A 14 0.09 18.53 42.64
CA ALA A 14 -1.01 19.37 42.12
C ALA A 14 -0.81 20.17 40.79
N PRO A 15 -1.82 20.94 40.31
CA PRO A 15 -2.72 20.51 39.22
C PRO A 15 -2.75 21.48 38.03
N SER A 16 -3.37 21.10 36.89
CA SER A 16 -3.89 22.07 35.91
C SER A 16 -4.81 21.42 34.87
N THR A 17 -6.10 21.71 34.94
CA THR A 17 -6.96 21.98 33.77
C THR A 17 -6.71 23.45 33.38
N PRO A 18 -6.91 23.94 32.13
CA PRO A 18 -8.14 23.75 31.35
C PRO A 18 -7.96 23.74 29.81
N ARG A 19 -8.95 23.25 29.04
CA ARG A 19 -9.48 23.99 27.86
C ARG A 19 -10.69 23.27 27.25
N GLU A 20 -11.86 23.82 27.54
CA GLU A 20 -13.02 23.68 26.68
C GLU A 20 -12.74 24.43 25.37
N SER A 21 -12.93 23.76 24.23
CA SER A 21 -12.93 24.42 22.93
C SER A 21 -13.95 23.72 22.03
N HIS A 22 -15.16 24.26 22.11
CA HIS A 22 -16.14 24.37 21.04
C HIS A 22 -16.10 23.31 19.93
N GLN A 23 -16.92 22.27 20.07
CA GLN A 23 -17.44 21.53 18.93
C GLN A 23 -18.45 22.42 18.19
N LYS A 24 -18.01 23.00 17.09
CA LYS A 24 -18.89 23.57 16.07
C LYS A 24 -18.86 22.64 14.86
N ALA A 25 -19.91 21.85 14.70
CA ALA A 25 -20.16 21.06 13.51
C ALA A 25 -20.45 21.99 12.31
N PRO A 26 -19.83 21.78 11.13
CA PRO A 26 -20.38 22.28 9.89
C PRO A 26 -21.46 21.31 9.39
N SER A 27 -22.71 21.75 9.51
CA SER A 27 -23.81 21.32 8.65
C SER A 27 -23.63 21.96 7.28
N GLY A 28 -23.61 21.16 6.22
CA GLY A 28 -23.60 21.71 4.87
C GLY A 28 -23.13 20.74 3.79
N SER A 29 -24.11 20.10 3.16
CA SER A 29 -24.04 19.57 1.80
C SER A 29 -23.12 18.36 1.57
N ALA A 30 -23.68 17.18 1.86
CA ALA A 30 -23.33 15.97 1.16
C ALA A 30 -23.66 16.15 -0.34
N CYS A 31 -22.68 16.59 -1.12
CA CYS A 31 -22.65 16.29 -2.55
C CYS A 31 -22.16 14.85 -2.64
N LEU A 32 -23.07 13.91 -2.89
CA LEU A 32 -22.70 12.52 -3.13
C LEU A 32 -21.71 12.51 -4.31
N PRO A 33 -20.53 11.90 -4.19
CA PRO A 33 -19.65 11.76 -5.34
C PRO A 33 -20.38 10.94 -6.38
N ILE A 34 -20.43 11.46 -7.61
CA ILE A 34 -20.82 10.70 -8.80
C ILE A 34 -19.95 9.45 -8.78
N SER A 35 -20.55 8.31 -8.40
CA SER A 35 -19.88 7.02 -8.37
C SER A 35 -19.65 6.60 -9.81
N ALA A 36 -18.56 7.07 -10.38
CA ALA A 36 -18.07 6.53 -11.62
C ALA A 36 -17.80 5.01 -11.39
N PRO A 37 -18.17 4.13 -12.34
CA PRO A 37 -17.91 2.71 -12.21
C PRO A 37 -16.42 2.46 -12.49
N HIS A 38 -15.58 2.85 -11.53
CA HIS A 38 -14.17 2.49 -11.52
C HIS A 38 -14.03 1.40 -10.47
N THR A 39 -13.85 0.18 -10.98
CA THR A 39 -13.44 -1.03 -10.27
C THR A 39 -13.01 -0.77 -8.83
N GLU A 40 -13.86 -1.15 -7.88
CA GLU A 40 -13.70 -0.96 -6.43
C GLU A 40 -12.52 -1.79 -5.88
N LEU A 41 -11.30 -1.58 -6.37
CA LEU A 41 -10.10 -2.23 -5.83
C LEU A 41 -9.71 -1.68 -4.45
N GLY A 42 -10.35 -0.59 -4.01
CA GLY A 42 -10.12 0.02 -2.70
C GLY A 42 -10.80 -0.70 -1.54
N GLN A 43 -11.73 -1.63 -1.80
CA GLN A 43 -12.46 -2.35 -0.74
C GLN A 43 -11.83 -3.69 -0.36
N PHE A 44 -10.85 -4.17 -1.13
CA PHE A 44 -10.20 -5.45 -0.94
C PHE A 44 -8.80 -5.24 -0.37
N ASP A 45 -8.31 -6.21 0.40
CA ASP A 45 -6.92 -6.22 0.84
C ASP A 45 -5.99 -6.30 -0.39
N PRO A 46 -5.13 -5.30 -0.65
CA PRO A 46 -4.27 -5.30 -1.81
C PRO A 46 -3.24 -6.45 -1.79
N ALA A 47 -2.90 -7.00 -0.62
CA ALA A 47 -1.98 -8.14 -0.51
C ALA A 47 -2.64 -9.47 -0.91
N ALA A 48 -3.96 -9.59 -0.76
CA ALA A 48 -4.73 -10.77 -1.14
C ALA A 48 -5.48 -10.63 -2.49
N THR A 49 -5.51 -9.42 -3.06
CA THR A 49 -6.25 -9.15 -4.30
C THR A 49 -5.44 -9.57 -5.53
N LEU A 50 -6.00 -10.51 -6.31
CA LEU A 50 -5.44 -10.96 -7.57
C LEU A 50 -6.03 -10.20 -8.75
N ILE A 51 -5.16 -9.56 -9.54
CA ILE A 51 -5.54 -8.79 -10.71
C ILE A 51 -5.12 -9.50 -12.01
N ARG A 52 -5.96 -9.37 -13.05
CA ARG A 52 -5.69 -9.93 -14.38
C ARG A 52 -4.84 -8.97 -15.21
N ILE A 53 -4.29 -9.48 -16.31
CA ILE A 53 -3.37 -8.75 -17.19
C ILE A 53 -3.90 -7.38 -17.66
N ASN A 54 -5.20 -7.25 -17.94
CA ASN A 54 -5.78 -5.97 -18.35
C ASN A 54 -5.66 -4.90 -17.24
N GLN A 55 -5.81 -5.30 -15.98
CA GLN A 55 -5.63 -4.41 -14.83
C GLN A 55 -4.15 -4.08 -14.62
N VAL A 56 -3.24 -5.06 -14.79
CA VAL A 56 -1.79 -4.80 -14.75
C VAL A 56 -1.40 -3.76 -15.80
N ILE A 57 -1.90 -3.90 -17.03
CA ILE A 57 -1.67 -2.93 -18.11
C ILE A 57 -2.22 -1.56 -17.72
N ALA A 58 -3.45 -1.48 -17.20
CA ALA A 58 -4.07 -0.23 -16.79
C ALA A 58 -3.31 0.47 -15.65
N LEU A 59 -2.80 -0.29 -14.67
CA LEU A 59 -2.08 0.26 -13.51
C LEU A 59 -0.64 0.67 -13.81
N THR A 60 0.05 -0.05 -14.71
CA THR A 60 1.47 0.17 -15.00
C THR A 60 1.71 0.99 -16.28
N GLY A 61 0.73 1.05 -17.18
CA GLY A 61 0.89 1.61 -18.52
C GLY A 61 1.72 0.73 -19.48
N ILE A 62 2.10 -0.48 -19.07
CA ILE A 62 3.00 -1.36 -19.85
C ILE A 62 2.17 -2.29 -20.72
N GLY A 63 2.51 -2.37 -22.01
CA GLY A 63 1.85 -3.27 -22.95
C GLY A 63 2.03 -4.75 -22.59
N ARG A 64 1.04 -5.58 -22.94
CA ARG A 64 0.98 -7.02 -22.62
C ARG A 64 2.26 -7.79 -22.98
N ALA A 65 2.80 -7.57 -24.19
CA ALA A 65 4.00 -8.26 -24.65
C ALA A 65 5.20 -7.95 -23.76
N THR A 66 5.33 -6.69 -23.33
CA THR A 66 6.39 -6.23 -22.44
C THR A 66 6.21 -6.80 -21.03
N VAL A 67 4.99 -6.93 -20.52
CA VAL A 67 4.73 -7.60 -19.24
C VAL A 67 5.30 -9.02 -19.25
N TYR A 68 4.98 -9.83 -20.26
CA TYR A 68 5.51 -11.19 -20.34
C TYR A 68 7.03 -11.22 -20.56
N LYS A 69 7.58 -10.26 -21.31
CA LYS A 69 9.04 -10.13 -21.45
C LYS A 69 9.71 -9.85 -20.11
N LEU A 70 9.15 -8.97 -19.29
CA LEU A 70 9.67 -8.64 -17.97
C LEU A 70 9.61 -9.86 -17.03
N MET A 71 8.52 -10.63 -17.05
CA MET A 71 8.41 -11.85 -16.25
C MET A 71 9.49 -12.89 -16.58
N SER A 72 9.86 -13.02 -17.85
CA SER A 72 10.92 -13.93 -18.29
C SER A 72 12.33 -13.44 -17.96
N GLN A 73 12.49 -12.18 -17.54
CA GLN A 73 13.77 -11.58 -17.18
C GLN A 73 13.94 -11.60 -15.66
N PRO A 74 14.90 -12.38 -15.12
CA PRO A 74 15.10 -12.49 -13.67
C PRO A 74 15.50 -11.15 -13.03
N ASP A 75 16.25 -10.31 -13.74
CA ASP A 75 16.75 -9.03 -13.23
C ASP A 75 15.74 -7.88 -13.32
N SER A 76 14.54 -8.12 -13.86
CA SER A 76 13.55 -7.05 -14.06
C SER A 76 12.91 -6.55 -12.75
N GLY A 77 12.98 -7.37 -11.70
CA GLY A 77 12.25 -7.18 -10.44
C GLY A 77 10.72 -7.16 -10.61
N PHE A 78 10.20 -7.55 -11.78
CA PHE A 78 8.77 -7.52 -12.06
C PHE A 78 8.03 -8.64 -11.31
N PRO A 79 6.83 -8.39 -10.76
CA PRO A 79 6.07 -9.39 -10.02
C PRO A 79 5.78 -10.67 -10.82
N GLN A 80 5.92 -11.81 -10.16
CA GLN A 80 5.67 -13.11 -10.75
C GLN A 80 4.16 -13.40 -10.80
N ALA A 81 3.74 -14.19 -11.79
CA ALA A 81 2.32 -14.52 -11.93
C ALA A 81 1.93 -15.71 -11.04
N VAL A 82 0.78 -15.59 -10.39
CA VAL A 82 0.13 -16.63 -9.60
C VAL A 82 -0.78 -17.46 -10.51
N LYS A 83 -0.62 -18.79 -10.49
CA LYS A 83 -1.52 -19.71 -11.20
C LYS A 83 -2.85 -19.78 -10.44
N LEU A 84 -3.95 -19.64 -11.16
CA LEU A 84 -5.30 -19.70 -10.56
C LEU A 84 -5.89 -21.12 -10.54
N THR A 85 -5.25 -22.06 -11.24
CA THR A 85 -5.64 -23.47 -11.29
C THR A 85 -4.40 -24.35 -11.21
N ASP A 86 -4.58 -25.62 -10.85
CA ASP A 86 -3.48 -26.62 -10.80
C ASP A 86 -3.03 -27.09 -12.19
N SER A 87 -3.71 -26.64 -13.25
CA SER A 87 -3.37 -27.03 -14.62
C SER A 87 -2.13 -26.31 -15.11
N ASN A 88 -1.16 -27.07 -15.60
CA ASN A 88 0.01 -26.55 -16.32
C ASN A 88 -0.21 -26.43 -17.84
N ALA A 89 -1.46 -26.55 -18.30
CA ALA A 89 -1.78 -26.43 -19.71
C ALA A 89 -1.39 -25.05 -20.27
N ARG A 90 -0.99 -25.02 -21.56
CA ARG A 90 -0.74 -23.76 -22.26
C ARG A 90 -2.02 -22.93 -22.25
N GLY A 91 -1.97 -21.74 -21.66
CA GLY A 91 -3.12 -20.85 -21.53
C GLY A 91 -3.89 -20.98 -20.21
N ALA A 92 -3.40 -21.76 -19.24
CA ALA A 92 -3.95 -21.76 -17.89
C ALA A 92 -4.02 -20.32 -17.34
N PRO A 93 -5.12 -19.95 -16.65
CA PRO A 93 -5.32 -18.59 -16.19
C PRO A 93 -4.30 -18.23 -15.11
N VAL A 94 -3.71 -17.04 -15.25
CA VAL A 94 -2.79 -16.45 -14.28
C VAL A 94 -3.24 -15.05 -13.86
N ALA A 95 -2.78 -14.63 -12.69
CA ALA A 95 -3.01 -13.31 -12.10
C ALA A 95 -1.75 -12.78 -11.41
N TRP A 96 -1.79 -11.55 -10.91
CA TRP A 96 -0.73 -10.92 -10.11
C TRP A 96 -1.31 -10.35 -8.83
N VAL A 97 -0.51 -10.28 -7.78
CA VAL A 97 -0.90 -9.64 -6.53
C VAL A 97 -0.89 -8.12 -6.72
N LEU A 98 -1.98 -7.46 -6.36
CA LEU A 98 -2.13 -6.01 -6.50
C LEU A 98 -1.05 -5.24 -5.75
N ALA A 99 -0.77 -5.61 -4.49
CA ALA A 99 0.26 -4.97 -3.67
C ALA A 99 1.65 -5.03 -4.31
N GLU A 100 2.03 -6.16 -4.91
CA GLU A 100 3.32 -6.33 -5.57
C GLU A 100 3.47 -5.41 -6.78
N ILE A 101 2.42 -5.33 -7.61
CA ILE A 101 2.40 -4.45 -8.78
C ILE A 101 2.50 -2.97 -8.36
N LEU A 102 1.73 -2.56 -7.35
CA LEU A 102 1.81 -1.20 -6.82
C LEU A 102 3.20 -0.90 -6.23
N ASN A 103 3.80 -1.86 -5.52
CA ASN A 103 5.13 -1.71 -4.95
C ASN A 103 6.19 -1.56 -6.04
N TRP A 104 6.12 -2.37 -7.09
CA TRP A 104 6.99 -2.28 -8.24
C TRP A 104 6.90 -0.92 -8.94
N THR A 105 5.68 -0.42 -9.16
CA THR A 105 5.45 0.91 -9.74
C THR A 105 6.05 2.01 -8.87
N ARG A 106 5.85 1.96 -7.54
CA ARG A 106 6.48 2.91 -6.61
C ARG A 106 8.01 2.86 -6.65
N ALA A 107 8.60 1.66 -6.72
CA ALA A 107 10.04 1.51 -6.82
C ALA A 107 10.62 2.17 -8.08
N ARG A 108 9.91 2.08 -9.22
CA ARG A 108 10.28 2.77 -10.46
C ARG A 108 10.25 4.29 -10.31
N ILE A 109 9.21 4.82 -9.68
CA ILE A 109 9.08 6.27 -9.39
C ILE A 109 10.24 6.71 -8.51
N ALA A 110 10.50 6.00 -7.41
CA ALA A 110 11.60 6.31 -6.50
C ALA A 110 12.99 6.18 -7.16
N ALA A 111 13.17 5.25 -8.10
CA ALA A 111 14.42 5.13 -8.86
C ALA A 111 14.63 6.32 -9.80
N ARG A 112 13.57 6.79 -10.48
CA ARG A 112 13.62 8.02 -11.29
C ARG A 112 13.98 9.23 -10.43
N ASP A 113 13.30 9.39 -9.31
CA ASP A 113 13.44 10.57 -8.46
C ASP A 113 14.84 10.65 -7.81
N ARG A 114 15.46 9.49 -7.52
CA ARG A 114 16.85 9.42 -7.03
C ARG A 114 17.91 9.87 -8.03
N VAL A 115 17.66 9.73 -9.34
CA VAL A 115 18.58 10.18 -10.39
C VAL A 115 18.42 11.67 -10.66
N ALA A 116 17.25 12.23 -10.35
CA ALA A 116 16.94 13.65 -10.55
C ALA A 116 17.36 14.56 -9.37
N ALA A 117 17.78 13.98 -8.24
CA ALA A 117 18.25 14.67 -7.04
C ALA A 117 19.79 14.73 -7.01
#